data_AF-A0A7L3PM15-F1
#
_entry.id   AF-A0A7L3PM15-F1
#
_cell.length_a   1.000
_cell.length_b   1.000
_cell.length_c   1.000
_cell.angle_alpha   90.00
_cell.angle_beta   90.00
_cell.angle_gamma   90.00
#
_symmetry.space_group_name_H-M   'P 1'
#
loop_
_entity.id
_entity.type
_entity.pdbx_description
1 polymer ?
#
loop_
_entity_poly.entity_id
_entity_poly.type
_entity_poly.pdbx_seq_one_letter_code
_entity_poly.pdbx_strand_id
1 'polypeptide(L)' 'GSQVAIKSVPRDCIRHWGELPDGTRAPMEIVLQDKVSTGFYGVVQLLEWFELPNSFLLVMERP' A
#
# COMPACT_ATOMS: atom_id res chain seq x y z
N GLY A 1 -9.14 -4.11 -19.23
CA GLY A 1 -8.48 -3.59 -18.01
C GLY A 1 -7.95 -4.76 -17.21
N SER A 2 -6.81 -4.59 -16.54
CA SER A 2 -6.23 -5.63 -15.68
C SER A 2 -7.09 -5.84 -14.42
N GLN A 3 -7.18 -7.08 -13.94
CA GLN A 3 -7.84 -7.37 -12.66
C GLN A 3 -6.93 -6.96 -11.50
N VAL A 4 -7.53 -6.37 -10.46
CA VAL A 4 -6.81 -5.89 -9.27
C VAL A 4 -7.56 -6.23 -7.99
N ALA A 5 -6.84 -6.27 -6.88
CA ALA A 5 -7.39 -6.27 -5.53
C ALA A 5 -7.29 -4.85 -4.96
N ILE A 6 -8.34 -4.40 -4.27
CA ILE A 6 -8.36 -3.08 -3.61
C ILE A 6 -8.56 -3.32 -2.12
N LYS A 7 -7.60 -2.85 -1.31
CA LYS A 7 -7.69 -2.86 0.14
C LYS A 7 -7.88 -1.45 0.66
N SER A 8 -8.95 -1.24 1.43
CA SER A 8 -9.19 0.02 2.15
C SER A 8 -8.76 -0.14 3.60
N VAL A 9 -7.93 0.77 4.10
CA VAL A 9 -7.45 0.81 5.48
C VAL A 9 -7.95 2.10 6.15
N PRO A 10 -8.93 2.04 7.07
CA PRO A 10 -9.41 3.21 7.80
C PRO A 10 -8.29 3.83 8.62
N ARG A 11 -8.18 5.17 8.64
CA ARG A 11 -7.13 5.89 9.39
C ARG A 11 -7.11 5.55 10.87
N ASP A 12 -8.28 5.40 11.47
CA ASP A 12 -8.42 5.12 12.90
C ASP A 12 -7.89 3.72 13.29
N CYS A 13 -7.71 2.83 12.30
CA CYS A 13 -7.12 1.51 12.50
C CYS A 13 -5.58 1.50 12.35
N ILE A 14 -4.96 2.61 11.94
CA ILE A 14 -3.54 2.66 11.60
C ILE A 14 -2.71 2.91 12.85
N ARG A 15 -2.13 1.83 13.37
CA ARG A 15 -1.29 1.85 14.59
C ARG A 15 0.17 2.17 14.30
N HIS A 16 0.65 1.84 13.11
CA HIS A 16 2.05 1.95 12.75
C HIS A 16 2.19 2.81 11.49
N TRP A 17 3.04 3.83 11.59
CA TRP A 17 3.36 4.77 10.54
C TRP A 17 4.84 4.69 10.20
N GLY A 18 5.18 4.97 8.95
CA GLY A 18 6.55 5.15 8.50
C GLY A 18 6.61 6.24 7.43
N GLU A 19 7.76 6.32 6.77
CA GLU A 19 8.02 7.25 5.68
C GLU A 19 8.47 6.47 4.44
N LEU A 20 7.96 6.88 3.28
CA LEU A 20 8.42 6.47 1.97
C LEU A 20 9.74 7.19 1.61
N PRO A 21 10.47 6.74 0.56
CA PRO A 21 11.74 7.35 0.17
C PRO A 21 11.68 8.84 -0.17
N ASP A 22 10.51 9.34 -0.58
CA ASP A 22 10.24 10.74 -0.87
C ASP A 22 9.89 11.58 0.38
N GLY A 23 9.88 10.97 1.56
CA GLY A 23 9.49 11.59 2.83
C GLY A 23 7.99 11.57 3.11
N THR A 24 7.18 10.98 2.22
CA THR A 24 5.73 10.88 2.43
C THR A 24 5.41 9.97 3.61
N ARG A 25 4.69 10.50 4.61
CA ARG A 25 4.24 9.73 5.77
C ARG A 25 3.07 8.82 5.37
N ALA A 26 3.26 7.51 5.52
CA ALA A 26 2.27 6.52 5.11
C ALA A 26 2.10 5.43 6.19
N PRO A 27 0.99 4.66 6.15
CA PRO A 27 0.84 3.47 6.97
C PRO A 27 2.00 2.51 6.75
N MET A 28 2.49 1.88 7.82
CA MET A 28 3.65 0.99 7.74
C MET A 28 3.44 -0.17 6.74
N GLU A 29 2.19 -0.59 6.53
CA GLU A 29 1.84 -1.54 5.48
C GLU A 29 2.28 -1.08 4.09
N ILE A 30 2.02 0.17 3.71
CA ILE A 30 2.43 0.74 2.42
C ILE A 30 3.95 0.81 2.32
N VAL A 31 4.61 1.30 3.38
CA VAL A 31 6.08 1.43 3.42
C VAL A 31 6.78 0.07 3.28
N LEU A 32 6.25 -0.96 3.94
CA LEU A 32 6.80 -2.30 3.83
C LEU A 32 6.53 -2.90 2.45
N GLN A 33 5.35 -2.64 1.88
CA GLN A 33 5.01 -3.21 0.59
C GLN A 33 5.82 -2.58 -0.54
N ASP A 34 6.05 -1.27 -0.53
CA ASP A 34 6.96 -0.57 -1.46
C ASP A 34 8.37 -1.20 -1.47
N LYS A 35 8.93 -1.48 -0.29
CA LYS A 35 10.26 -2.10 -0.15
C LYS A 35 10.37 -3.49 -0.77
N VAL A 36 9.26 -4.24 -0.81
CA VAL A 36 9.25 -5.61 -1.36
C VAL A 36 8.64 -5.69 -2.75
N SER A 37 8.16 -4.57 -3.31
CA SER A 37 7.51 -4.51 -4.63
C SER A 37 8.49 -4.56 -5.81
N THR A 38 9.72 -5.04 -5.60
CA THR A 38 10.71 -5.17 -6.66
C THR A 38 11.16 -6.63 -6.82
N GLY A 39 10.71 -7.25 -7.92
CA GLY A 39 11.36 -8.43 -8.49
C GLY A 39 11.07 -9.78 -7.84
N PHE A 40 10.11 -9.89 -6.91
CA PHE A 40 9.77 -11.16 -6.27
C PHE A 40 8.32 -11.60 -6.50
N TYR A 41 8.12 -12.59 -7.37
CA TYR A 41 6.82 -13.13 -7.74
C TYR A 41 6.04 -13.84 -6.60
N GLY A 42 6.68 -14.07 -5.45
CA GLY A 42 6.02 -14.67 -4.28
C GLY A 42 5.33 -13.65 -3.36
N VAL A 43 5.40 -12.35 -3.68
CA VAL A 43 4.73 -11.28 -2.94
C VAL A 43 3.75 -10.58 -3.87
N VAL A 44 2.54 -10.32 -3.37
CA VAL A 44 1.54 -9.53 -4.11
C VAL A 44 2.06 -8.11 -4.30
N GLN A 45 2.19 -7.67 -5.55
CA GLN A 45 2.75 -6.36 -5.85
C GLN A 45 1.76 -5.24 -5.55
N LEU A 46 2.26 -4.15 -4.94
CA LEU A 46 1.53 -2.89 -4.85
C LEU A 46 1.66 -2.17 -6.19
N LEU A 47 0.53 -1.93 -6.84
CA LEU A 47 0.47 -1.25 -8.14
C LEU A 47 0.39 0.28 -7.97
N GLU A 48 -0.40 0.72 -6.99
CA GLU A 48 -0.64 2.13 -6.68
C GLU A 48 -1.24 2.23 -5.27
N TRP A 49 -1.12 3.39 -4.62
CA TRP A 49 -1.85 3.67 -3.39
C TRP A 49 -2.38 5.10 -3.35
N PHE A 50 -3.45 5.32 -2.61
CA PHE A 50 -4.10 6.62 -2.49
C PHE A 50 -4.38 6.98 -1.04
N GLU A 51 -4.11 8.23 -0.69
CA GLU A 51 -4.56 8.83 0.56
C GLU A 51 -5.95 9.46 0.37
N LEU A 52 -6.90 9.05 1.20
CA LEU A 52 -8.24 9.62 1.28
C LEU A 52 -8.43 10.34 2.62
N PRO A 53 -9.45 11.20 2.78
CA PRO A 53 -9.69 11.90 4.04
C PRO A 53 -9.73 10.97 5.26
N ASN A 54 -10.36 9.79 5.14
CA ASN A 54 -10.59 8.88 6.26
C ASN A 54 -9.92 7.51 6.11
N SER A 55 -9.18 7.26 5.03
CA SER A 55 -8.57 5.95 4.77
C SER A 55 -7.38 6.04 3.82
N PHE A 56 -6.70 4.92 3.65
CA PHE A 56 -5.75 4.68 2.58
C PHE A 56 -6.26 3.54 1.70
N LEU A 57 -6.11 3.67 0.38
CA LEU A 57 -6.38 2.59 -0.57
C LEU A 57 -5.07 2.01 -1.08
N LEU A 58 -4.96 0.69 -1.09
CA LEU A 58 -3.90 -0.03 -1.75
C LEU A 58 -4.50 -0.76 -2.95
N VAL A 59 -3.99 -0.46 -4.15
CA VAL A 59 -4.31 -1.17 -5.38
C VAL A 59 -3.21 -2.19 -5.62
N MET A 60 -3.58 -3.45 -5.67
CA MET A 60 -2.64 -4.57 -5.68
C MET A 60 -2.94 -5.51 -6.84
N GLU A 61 -1.93 -6.28 -7.24
CA GLU A 61 -2.15 -7.42 -8.12
C GLU A 61 -3.22 -8.35 -7.53
N ARG A 62 -4.07 -8.89 -8.40
CA ARG A 62 -5.04 -9.91 -8.02
C ARG A 62 -4.46 -11.28 -8.36
N PRO A 63 -4.08 -12.09 -7.35
CA PRO A 63 -3.65 -13.47 -7.58
C PRO A 63 -4.80 -14.37 -8.05
#